data_AF-A0A0U9I0I9-F1
#
_entry.id   AF-A0A0U9I0I9-F1
#
_cell.length_a   1.000
_cell.length_b   1.000
_cell.length_c   1.000
_cell.angle_alpha   90.00
_cell.angle_beta   90.00
_cell.angle_gamma   90.00
#
_symmetry.space_group_name_H-M   'P 1'
#
loop_
_entity.id
_entity.type
_entity.pdbx_description
1 polymer ?
#
loop_
_entity_poly.entity_id
_entity_poly.type
_entity_poly.pdbx_seq_one_letter_code
_entity_poly.pdbx_strand_id
1 'polypeptide(L)'
;MSRRRNELSANELVLLKSKVTDEEAMKEFERNCNLKNLRPDTILFYKNKLSATKTTLSEMNINKEVVELTQKDIENMILFLKEKIKVVSINSRIRGLKTFFNYLYKSKMVVPNPMRNIKQLRDRRRIMETLDDNEIEVIAKYMKEQKTFVGARDYIIFLLMINTGIRLSELTGIQMQDVQKSKLIIRKTKNQEERTVYPSLKIKEELSRYIKLRGSLSHSYLFVSIDNEPLKPRSIQGRFEKYKNELNIVKQLSPHILRHTYAKRSILAGMNAFTLAALLGHSDLSVTKRYVSIWGNDLEAESIKFNTINKLKI
;
A
#
# COMPACT_ATOMS: atom_id res chain seq x y z
N MET A 1 -47.31 4.53 -31.05
CA MET A 1 -46.07 3.71 -31.01
C MET A 1 -45.01 4.41 -31.84
N SER A 2 -43.81 4.65 -31.30
CA SER A 2 -42.68 5.23 -32.04
C SER A 2 -42.33 4.34 -33.25
N ARG A 3 -42.11 4.93 -34.44
CA ARG A 3 -41.53 4.21 -35.59
C ARG A 3 -40.18 3.61 -35.17
N ARG A 4 -39.90 2.38 -35.60
CA ARG A 4 -38.60 1.73 -35.39
C ARG A 4 -37.54 2.44 -36.25
N ARG A 5 -36.32 2.58 -35.71
CA ARG A 5 -35.15 3.09 -36.45
C ARG A 5 -34.46 1.93 -37.18
N ASN A 6 -33.85 2.21 -38.33
CA ASN A 6 -33.15 1.21 -39.13
C ASN A 6 -31.80 0.79 -38.50
N GLU A 7 -31.17 1.72 -37.77
CA GLU A 7 -29.95 1.47 -37.01
C GLU A 7 -30.29 1.11 -35.56
N LEU A 8 -29.69 0.03 -35.07
CA LEU A 8 -29.78 -0.38 -33.67
C LEU A 8 -28.95 0.55 -32.79
N SER A 9 -29.53 1.00 -31.69
CA SER A 9 -28.81 1.70 -30.64
C SER A 9 -27.71 0.82 -30.04
N ALA A 10 -26.75 1.43 -29.34
CA ALA A 10 -25.71 0.69 -28.64
C ALA A 10 -26.26 -0.36 -27.66
N ASN A 11 -27.44 -0.12 -27.08
CA ASN A 11 -28.14 -1.07 -26.20
C ASN A 11 -28.70 -2.25 -27.00
N GLU A 12 -29.30 -1.99 -28.17
CA GLU A 12 -29.87 -3.03 -29.03
C GLU A 12 -28.80 -3.89 -29.70
N LEU A 13 -27.65 -3.30 -30.04
CA LEU A 13 -26.49 -4.05 -30.55
C LEU A 13 -25.90 -5.02 -29.52
N VAL A 14 -26.02 -4.72 -28.21
CA VAL A 14 -25.60 -5.64 -27.14
C VAL A 14 -26.54 -6.84 -27.07
N LEU A 15 -27.85 -6.66 -27.34
CA LEU A 15 -28.82 -7.76 -27.39
C LEU A 15 -28.54 -8.74 -28.55
N LEU A 16 -27.82 -8.30 -29.59
CA LEU A 16 -27.38 -9.14 -30.70
C LEU A 16 -26.03 -9.84 -30.46
N LYS A 17 -25.25 -9.42 -29.48
CA LYS A 17 -23.98 -10.08 -29.13
C LYS A 17 -24.28 -11.32 -28.27
N SER A 18 -23.53 -12.39 -28.51
CA SER A 18 -23.49 -13.54 -27.61
C SER A 18 -23.26 -13.05 -26.17
N LYS A 19 -23.98 -13.66 -25.23
CA LYS A 19 -23.93 -13.33 -23.81
C LYS A 19 -22.48 -13.43 -23.32
N VAL A 20 -21.82 -12.28 -23.14
CA VAL A 20 -20.42 -12.21 -22.70
C VAL A 20 -20.33 -12.88 -21.33
N THR A 21 -19.38 -13.78 -21.17
CA THR A 21 -19.14 -14.41 -19.86
C THR A 21 -18.12 -13.64 -19.03
N ASP A 22 -18.11 -13.85 -17.72
CA ASP A 22 -17.09 -13.33 -16.80
C ASP A 22 -15.68 -13.74 -17.20
N GLU A 23 -15.51 -14.95 -17.75
CA GLU A 23 -14.22 -15.47 -18.18
C GLU A 23 -13.71 -14.72 -19.43
N GLU A 24 -14.57 -14.55 -20.43
CA GLU A 24 -14.26 -13.77 -21.64
C GLU A 24 -13.96 -12.31 -21.31
N ALA A 25 -14.81 -11.69 -20.50
CA ALA A 25 -14.65 -10.32 -20.05
C ALA A 25 -13.34 -10.12 -19.27
N MET A 26 -12.98 -11.07 -18.40
CA MET A 26 -11.76 -10.99 -17.62
C MET A 26 -10.52 -11.20 -18.49
N LYS A 27 -10.54 -12.14 -19.44
CA LYS A 27 -9.44 -12.37 -20.39
C LYS A 27 -9.13 -11.11 -21.20
N GLU A 28 -10.16 -10.45 -21.70
CA GLU A 28 -10.02 -9.23 -22.50
C GLU A 28 -9.59 -8.03 -21.63
N PHE A 29 -10.07 -7.95 -20.39
CA PHE A 29 -9.61 -6.95 -19.42
C PHE A 29 -8.13 -7.15 -19.03
N GLU A 30 -7.68 -8.40 -18.83
CA GLU A 30 -6.29 -8.74 -18.57
C GLU A 30 -5.37 -8.34 -19.73
N ARG A 31 -5.80 -8.64 -20.97
CA ARG A 31 -5.09 -8.18 -22.17
C ARG A 31 -4.92 -6.65 -22.15
N ASN A 32 -5.98 -5.90 -21.84
CA ASN A 32 -5.89 -4.43 -21.73
C ASN A 32 -4.93 -3.98 -20.61
N CYS A 33 -4.93 -4.67 -19.47
CA CYS A 33 -4.02 -4.37 -18.37
C CYS A 33 -2.56 -4.59 -18.76
N ASN A 34 -2.27 -5.69 -19.48
CA ASN A 34 -0.94 -5.99 -19.99
C ASN A 34 -0.49 -4.96 -21.04
N LEU A 35 -1.37 -4.55 -21.97
CA LEU A 35 -1.06 -3.49 -22.94
C LEU A 35 -0.72 -2.15 -22.28
N LYS A 36 -1.23 -1.89 -21.08
CA LYS A 36 -0.91 -0.71 -20.26
C LYS A 36 0.30 -0.90 -19.35
N ASN A 37 1.01 -2.02 -19.48
CA ASN A 37 2.14 -2.39 -18.62
C ASN A 37 1.81 -2.32 -17.12
N LEU A 38 0.57 -2.70 -16.74
CA LEU A 38 0.21 -2.79 -15.34
C LEU A 38 1.00 -3.90 -14.65
N ARG A 39 1.40 -3.66 -13.40
CA ARG A 39 2.15 -4.66 -12.61
C ARG A 39 1.32 -5.95 -12.43
N PRO A 40 1.96 -7.13 -12.38
CA PRO A 40 1.28 -8.41 -12.14
C PRO A 40 0.38 -8.39 -10.89
N ASP A 41 0.86 -7.81 -9.78
CA ASP A 41 0.07 -7.65 -8.55
C ASP A 41 -1.19 -6.80 -8.73
N THR A 42 -1.18 -5.85 -9.67
CA THR A 42 -2.33 -5.00 -9.98
C THR A 42 -3.39 -5.80 -10.76
N ILE A 43 -2.96 -6.67 -11.67
CA ILE A 43 -3.85 -7.59 -12.39
C ILE A 43 -4.45 -8.60 -11.41
N LEU A 44 -3.62 -9.19 -10.55
CA LEU A 44 -4.05 -10.09 -9.49
C LEU A 44 -5.02 -9.41 -8.52
N PHE A 45 -4.81 -8.13 -8.21
CA PHE A 45 -5.75 -7.35 -7.41
C PHE A 45 -7.15 -7.34 -8.05
N TYR A 46 -7.25 -7.08 -9.35
CA TYR A 46 -8.56 -7.09 -10.04
C TYR A 46 -9.20 -8.49 -10.05
N LYS A 47 -8.43 -9.54 -10.36
CA LYS A 47 -8.89 -10.95 -10.27
C LYS A 47 -9.50 -11.26 -8.91
N ASN A 48 -8.77 -10.90 -7.85
CA ASN A 48 -9.20 -11.11 -6.48
C ASN A 48 -10.46 -10.30 -6.13
N LYS A 49 -10.68 -9.12 -6.75
CA LYS A 49 -11.92 -8.36 -6.55
C LYS A 49 -13.11 -9.00 -7.22
N LEU A 50 -12.95 -9.50 -8.45
CA LEU A 50 -14.02 -10.23 -9.14
C LEU A 50 -14.37 -11.52 -8.40
N SER A 51 -13.37 -12.32 -8.02
CA SER A 51 -13.57 -13.54 -7.24
C SER A 51 -14.27 -13.25 -5.90
N ALA A 52 -13.84 -12.23 -5.16
CA ALA A 52 -14.52 -11.82 -3.93
C ALA A 52 -15.96 -11.34 -4.16
N THR A 53 -16.26 -10.72 -5.30
CA THR A 53 -17.63 -10.37 -5.70
C THR A 53 -18.46 -11.62 -5.94
N LYS A 54 -17.94 -12.60 -6.70
CA LYS A 54 -18.63 -13.89 -6.92
C LYS A 54 -18.98 -14.58 -5.61
N THR A 55 -18.02 -14.70 -4.69
CA THR A 55 -18.27 -15.27 -3.36
C THR A 55 -19.40 -14.55 -2.62
N THR A 56 -19.42 -13.21 -2.66
CA THR A 56 -20.49 -12.44 -2.03
C THR A 56 -21.85 -12.60 -2.71
N LEU A 57 -21.89 -12.72 -4.04
CA LEU A 57 -23.14 -13.04 -4.75
C LEU A 57 -23.69 -14.40 -4.33
N SER A 58 -22.82 -15.42 -4.23
CA SER A 58 -23.22 -16.74 -3.74
C SER A 58 -23.74 -16.69 -2.30
N GLU A 59 -23.09 -15.95 -1.40
CA GLU A 59 -23.59 -15.74 -0.02
C GLU A 59 -24.95 -15.03 0.04
N MET A 60 -25.27 -14.21 -0.98
CA MET A 60 -26.56 -13.54 -1.12
C MET A 60 -27.60 -14.38 -1.87
N ASN A 61 -27.28 -15.63 -2.23
CA ASN A 61 -28.09 -16.52 -3.07
C ASN A 61 -28.43 -15.91 -4.44
N ILE A 62 -27.53 -15.11 -5.01
CA ILE A 62 -27.67 -14.53 -6.35
C ILE A 62 -26.86 -15.37 -7.33
N ASN A 63 -27.57 -16.05 -8.24
CA ASN A 63 -26.95 -16.80 -9.34
C ASN A 63 -26.89 -15.93 -10.61
N LYS A 64 -25.95 -14.98 -10.62
CA LYS A 64 -25.65 -14.11 -11.76
C LYS A 64 -24.14 -14.08 -11.98
N GLU A 65 -23.73 -13.94 -13.24
CA GLU A 65 -22.37 -13.55 -13.54
C GLU A 65 -22.10 -12.09 -13.13
N VAL A 66 -20.84 -11.75 -12.86
CA VAL A 66 -20.47 -10.39 -12.47
C VAL A 66 -20.81 -9.41 -13.60
N VAL A 67 -20.60 -9.78 -14.86
CA VAL A 67 -20.94 -8.96 -16.02
C VAL A 67 -22.44 -8.65 -16.18
N GLU A 68 -23.31 -9.44 -15.56
CA GLU A 68 -24.77 -9.26 -15.59
C GLU A 68 -25.31 -8.36 -14.48
N LEU A 69 -24.45 -7.94 -13.54
CA LEU A 69 -24.90 -7.16 -12.40
C LEU A 69 -25.45 -5.81 -12.83
N THR A 70 -26.62 -5.49 -12.30
CA THR A 70 -27.22 -4.16 -12.40
C THR A 70 -26.67 -3.24 -11.31
N GLN A 71 -26.93 -1.92 -11.45
CA GLN A 71 -26.62 -0.97 -10.38
C GLN A 71 -27.27 -1.39 -9.05
N LYS A 72 -28.51 -1.89 -9.10
CA LYS A 72 -29.26 -2.31 -7.91
C LYS A 72 -28.62 -3.54 -7.23
N ASP A 73 -28.13 -4.50 -8.01
CA ASP A 73 -27.41 -5.66 -7.47
C ASP A 73 -26.15 -5.23 -6.69
N ILE A 74 -25.39 -4.26 -7.24
CA ILE A 74 -24.19 -3.72 -6.60
C ILE A 74 -24.53 -2.95 -5.31
N GLU A 75 -25.61 -2.15 -5.31
CA GLU A 75 -26.07 -1.45 -4.11
C GLU A 75 -26.45 -2.44 -3.00
N ASN A 76 -27.20 -3.49 -3.34
CA ASN A 76 -27.57 -4.55 -2.40
C ASN A 76 -26.33 -5.29 -1.87
N MET A 77 -25.35 -5.58 -2.74
CA MET A 77 -24.08 -6.18 -2.34
C MET A 77 -23.30 -5.26 -1.38
N ILE A 78 -23.28 -3.95 -1.63
CA ILE A 78 -22.64 -2.99 -0.74
C ILE A 78 -23.32 -2.98 0.63
N LEU A 79 -24.66 -2.97 0.68
CA LEU A 79 -25.43 -3.03 1.93
C LEU A 79 -25.12 -4.30 2.72
N PHE A 80 -25.13 -5.46 2.05
CA PHE A 80 -24.77 -6.73 2.65
C PHE A 80 -23.36 -6.74 3.24
N LEU A 81 -22.39 -6.14 2.54
CA LEU A 81 -21.00 -6.10 3.00
C LEU A 81 -20.77 -5.14 4.17
N LYS A 82 -21.60 -4.11 4.36
CA LYS A 82 -21.46 -3.16 5.48
C LYS A 82 -21.55 -3.84 6.84
N GLU A 83 -22.35 -4.90 6.95
CA GLU A 83 -22.52 -5.67 8.19
C GLU A 83 -21.39 -6.68 8.42
N LYS A 84 -20.57 -6.97 7.40
CA LYS A 84 -19.57 -8.04 7.45
C LYS A 84 -18.12 -7.56 7.45
N ILE A 85 -17.83 -6.46 6.77
CA ILE A 85 -16.45 -6.03 6.53
C ILE A 85 -16.26 -4.52 6.70
N LYS A 86 -15.03 -4.11 6.98
CA LYS A 86 -14.65 -2.70 7.15
C LYS A 86 -14.91 -1.90 5.87
N VAL A 87 -15.33 -0.64 6.01
CA VAL A 87 -15.61 0.31 4.92
C VAL A 87 -14.43 0.42 3.93
N VAL A 88 -13.18 0.46 4.42
CA VAL A 88 -11.98 0.46 3.58
C VAL A 88 -11.90 -0.74 2.62
N SER A 89 -12.34 -1.92 3.07
CA SER A 89 -12.36 -3.16 2.28
C SER A 89 -13.46 -3.11 1.21
N ILE A 90 -14.64 -2.57 1.56
CA ILE A 90 -15.75 -2.33 0.61
C ILE A 90 -15.29 -1.35 -0.47
N ASN A 91 -14.70 -0.23 -0.07
CA ASN A 91 -14.14 0.77 -0.98
C ASN A 91 -13.04 0.20 -1.89
N SER A 92 -12.27 -0.77 -1.42
CA SER A 92 -11.29 -1.51 -2.23
C SER A 92 -11.95 -2.35 -3.31
N ARG A 93 -13.07 -3.03 -3.01
CA ARG A 93 -13.88 -3.76 -4.00
C ARG A 93 -14.51 -2.81 -5.02
N ILE A 94 -15.12 -1.70 -4.56
CA ILE A 94 -15.71 -0.67 -5.43
C ILE A 94 -14.68 -0.16 -6.45
N ARG A 95 -13.43 0.14 -6.04
CA ARG A 95 -12.39 0.60 -6.97
C ARG A 95 -12.03 -0.44 -8.04
N GLY A 96 -11.94 -1.71 -7.64
CA GLY A 96 -11.70 -2.82 -8.57
C GLY A 96 -12.81 -2.94 -9.61
N LEU A 97 -14.06 -3.08 -9.14
CA LEU A 97 -15.24 -3.19 -10.00
C LEU A 97 -15.42 -1.98 -10.90
N LYS A 98 -15.22 -0.77 -10.39
CA LYS A 98 -15.37 0.46 -11.18
C LYS A 98 -14.38 0.48 -12.35
N THR A 99 -13.15 0.04 -12.12
CA THR A 99 -12.14 -0.04 -13.19
C THR A 99 -12.53 -1.08 -14.24
N PHE A 100 -12.97 -2.26 -13.79
CA PHE A 100 -13.41 -3.35 -14.64
C PHE A 100 -14.63 -2.97 -15.50
N PHE A 101 -15.72 -2.51 -14.90
CA PHE A 101 -16.92 -2.12 -15.65
C PHE A 101 -16.73 -0.87 -16.53
N ASN A 102 -15.84 0.06 -16.14
CA ASN A 102 -15.46 1.16 -17.03
C ASN A 102 -14.78 0.66 -18.31
N TYR A 103 -13.97 -0.40 -18.22
CA TYR A 103 -13.39 -1.05 -19.39
C TYR A 103 -14.47 -1.72 -20.24
N LEU A 104 -15.30 -2.58 -19.64
CA LEU A 104 -16.36 -3.31 -20.36
C LEU A 104 -17.37 -2.39 -21.05
N TYR A 105 -17.66 -1.24 -20.45
CA TYR A 105 -18.50 -0.23 -21.06
C TYR A 105 -17.82 0.40 -22.28
N LYS A 106 -16.52 0.76 -22.18
CA LYS A 106 -15.76 1.32 -23.30
C LYS A 106 -15.60 0.32 -24.45
N SER A 107 -15.42 -0.97 -24.15
CA SER A 107 -15.36 -2.04 -25.15
C SER A 107 -16.73 -2.48 -25.66
N LYS A 108 -17.82 -1.82 -25.23
CA LYS A 108 -19.20 -2.14 -25.62
C LYS A 108 -19.57 -3.60 -25.34
N MET A 109 -19.03 -4.17 -24.26
CA MET A 109 -19.35 -5.52 -23.76
C MET A 109 -20.48 -5.47 -22.72
N VAL A 110 -20.55 -4.39 -21.92
CA VAL A 110 -21.61 -4.18 -20.93
C VAL A 110 -22.20 -2.77 -21.09
N VAL A 111 -23.51 -2.69 -21.35
CA VAL A 111 -24.25 -1.42 -21.45
C VAL A 111 -25.61 -1.58 -20.79
N PRO A 112 -26.01 -0.70 -19.84
CA PRO A 112 -25.26 0.42 -19.29
C PRO A 112 -24.18 -0.01 -18.29
N ASN A 113 -23.22 0.87 -18.00
CA ASN A 113 -22.22 0.64 -16.94
C ASN A 113 -22.89 0.66 -15.55
N PRO A 114 -22.95 -0.46 -14.81
CA PRO A 114 -23.67 -0.53 -13.54
C PRO A 114 -22.94 0.18 -12.38
N MET A 115 -21.65 0.52 -12.57
CA MET A 115 -20.84 1.26 -11.60
C MET A 115 -20.88 2.78 -11.78
N ARG A 116 -21.59 3.30 -12.80
CA ARG A 116 -21.55 4.73 -13.18
C ARG A 116 -21.87 5.66 -12.01
N ASN A 117 -22.93 5.36 -11.27
CA ASN A 117 -23.42 6.18 -10.16
C ASN A 117 -22.93 5.70 -8.78
N ILE A 118 -22.17 4.61 -8.72
CA ILE A 118 -21.66 4.05 -7.47
C ILE A 118 -20.48 4.91 -6.97
N LYS A 119 -20.68 5.51 -5.79
CA LYS A 119 -19.67 6.30 -5.08
C LYS A 119 -19.00 5.45 -4.00
N GLN A 120 -17.77 5.81 -3.66
CA GLN A 120 -17.12 5.23 -2.49
C GLN A 120 -17.84 5.66 -1.21
N LEU A 121 -17.94 4.75 -0.26
CA LEU A 121 -18.50 5.02 1.05
C LEU A 121 -17.59 5.98 1.83
N ARG A 122 -18.19 6.93 2.55
CA ARG A 122 -17.46 7.77 3.50
C ARG A 122 -16.94 6.87 4.63
N ASP A 123 -15.64 6.88 4.84
CA ASP A 123 -14.99 6.17 5.94
C ASP A 123 -14.56 7.19 7.01
N ARG A 124 -14.80 6.88 8.29
CA ARG A 124 -14.27 7.73 9.37
C ARG A 124 -12.75 7.59 9.33
N ARG A 125 -12.04 8.69 9.07
CA ARG A 125 -10.58 8.70 9.07
C ARG A 125 -10.10 8.32 10.46
N ARG A 126 -9.58 7.10 10.62
CA ARG A 126 -8.89 6.70 11.85
C ARG A 126 -7.53 7.39 11.84
N ILE A 127 -7.24 8.15 12.90
CA ILE A 127 -5.87 8.56 13.19
C ILE A 127 -5.11 7.25 13.48
N MET A 128 -4.07 6.97 12.69
CA MET A 128 -3.22 5.82 12.97
C MET A 128 -2.32 6.19 14.15
N GLU A 129 -2.44 5.43 15.23
CA GLU A 129 -1.52 5.55 16.37
C GLU A 129 -0.13 5.10 15.93
N THR A 130 0.83 6.00 16.09
CA THR A 130 2.26 5.72 15.89
C THR A 130 2.88 5.25 17.18
N LEU A 131 3.98 4.51 17.06
CA LEU A 131 4.81 4.17 18.22
C LEU A 131 5.39 5.43 18.88
N ASP A 132 5.49 5.42 20.19
CA ASP A 132 6.25 6.41 20.97
C ASP A 132 7.69 5.95 21.24
N ASP A 133 8.48 6.83 21.85
CA ASP A 133 9.91 6.63 22.06
C ASP A 133 10.19 5.44 22.99
N ASN A 134 9.39 5.29 24.05
CA ASN A 134 9.52 4.16 24.99
C ASN A 134 9.20 2.83 24.31
N GLU A 135 8.12 2.76 23.54
CA GLU A 135 7.78 1.55 22.77
C GLU A 135 8.89 1.17 21.79
N ILE A 136 9.46 2.15 21.07
CA ILE A 136 10.56 1.92 20.14
C ILE A 136 11.79 1.36 20.88
N GLU A 137 12.14 1.95 22.02
CA GLU A 137 13.28 1.51 22.83
C GLU A 137 13.10 0.09 23.37
N VAL A 138 11.92 -0.23 23.91
CA VAL A 138 11.59 -1.56 24.43
C VAL A 138 11.65 -2.61 23.33
N ILE A 139 11.04 -2.36 22.16
CA ILE A 139 11.10 -3.29 21.01
C ILE A 139 12.54 -3.50 20.55
N ALA A 140 13.28 -2.39 20.36
CA ALA A 140 14.65 -2.43 19.87
C ALA A 140 15.57 -3.21 20.83
N LYS A 141 15.44 -2.95 22.14
CA LYS A 141 16.19 -3.65 23.19
C LYS A 141 15.86 -5.14 23.18
N TYR A 142 14.57 -5.49 23.19
CA TYR A 142 14.13 -6.89 23.19
C TYR A 142 14.68 -7.67 21.99
N MET A 143 14.59 -7.12 20.77
CA MET A 143 15.13 -7.76 19.56
C MET A 143 16.65 -7.95 19.64
N LYS A 144 17.38 -6.97 20.16
CA LYS A 144 18.83 -7.01 20.33
C LYS A 144 19.27 -8.07 21.34
N GLU A 145 18.52 -8.25 22.41
CA GLU A 145 18.82 -9.18 23.50
C GLU A 145 18.54 -10.65 23.18
N GLN A 146 17.83 -10.95 22.07
CA GLN A 146 17.54 -12.33 21.66
C GLN A 146 18.78 -13.19 21.38
N LYS A 147 19.96 -12.58 21.13
CA LYS A 147 21.23 -13.29 20.84
C LYS A 147 21.11 -14.40 19.78
N THR A 148 20.20 -14.25 18.81
CA THR A 148 20.03 -15.18 17.67
C THR A 148 20.27 -14.46 16.36
N PHE A 149 20.58 -15.21 15.30
CA PHE A 149 20.66 -14.67 13.94
C PHE A 149 19.38 -13.92 13.54
N VAL A 150 18.23 -14.54 13.82
CA VAL A 150 16.91 -13.95 13.54
C VAL A 150 16.69 -12.67 14.35
N GLY A 151 17.06 -12.63 15.63
CA GLY A 151 16.98 -11.43 16.45
C GLY A 151 17.84 -10.29 15.91
N ALA A 152 19.10 -10.57 15.56
CA ALA A 152 20.00 -9.59 14.97
C ALA A 152 19.48 -9.04 13.62
N ARG A 153 18.95 -9.92 12.77
CA ARG A 153 18.29 -9.55 11.51
C ARG A 153 17.06 -8.66 11.74
N ASP A 154 16.16 -9.08 12.61
CA ASP A 154 14.91 -8.38 12.85
C ASP A 154 15.16 -7.02 13.52
N TYR A 155 16.16 -6.94 14.40
CA TYR A 155 16.65 -5.68 15.00
C TYR A 155 17.09 -4.68 13.93
N ILE A 156 17.95 -5.08 12.98
CA ILE A 156 18.41 -4.16 11.94
C ILE A 156 17.28 -3.78 10.96
N ILE A 157 16.36 -4.70 10.65
CA ILE A 157 15.17 -4.41 9.84
C ILE A 157 14.30 -3.34 10.53
N PHE A 158 14.05 -3.50 11.83
CA PHE A 158 13.28 -2.54 12.63
C PHE A 158 13.95 -1.16 12.62
N LEU A 159 15.26 -1.09 12.91
CA LEU A 159 16.03 0.16 12.90
C LEU A 159 16.00 0.87 11.54
N LEU A 160 16.19 0.13 10.44
CA LEU A 160 16.12 0.72 9.11
C LEU A 160 14.73 1.27 8.81
N MET A 161 13.66 0.55 9.15
CA MET A 161 12.29 1.01 8.93
C MET A 161 11.95 2.26 9.72
N ILE A 162 12.34 2.33 11.01
CA ILE A 162 12.01 3.48 11.87
C ILE A 162 12.88 4.71 11.59
N ASN A 163 14.07 4.53 10.99
CA ASN A 163 14.98 5.64 10.66
C ASN A 163 14.84 6.16 9.23
N THR A 164 14.36 5.34 8.28
CA THR A 164 14.30 5.72 6.86
C THR A 164 12.89 5.69 6.28
N GLY A 165 11.93 5.11 7.00
CA GLY A 165 10.57 4.93 6.51
C GLY A 165 10.47 4.05 5.26
N ILE A 166 11.49 3.25 4.93
CA ILE A 166 11.49 2.38 3.74
C ILE A 166 10.25 1.47 3.68
N ARG A 167 9.70 1.23 2.48
CA ARG A 167 8.57 0.30 2.33
C ARG A 167 9.03 -1.13 2.54
N LEU A 168 8.16 -1.98 3.08
CA LEU A 168 8.45 -3.41 3.26
C LEU A 168 8.91 -4.09 1.97
N SER A 169 8.20 -3.86 0.86
CA SER A 169 8.53 -4.44 -0.45
C SER A 169 9.88 -3.95 -0.99
N GLU A 170 10.26 -2.72 -0.67
CA GLU A 170 11.55 -2.14 -1.04
C GLU A 170 12.66 -2.78 -0.20
N LEU A 171 12.45 -2.88 1.12
CA LEU A 171 13.41 -3.47 2.06
C LEU A 171 13.74 -4.93 1.72
N THR A 172 12.73 -5.75 1.42
CA THR A 172 12.95 -7.15 1.02
C THR A 172 13.63 -7.29 -0.34
N GLY A 173 13.65 -6.23 -1.14
CA GLY A 173 14.27 -6.20 -2.46
C GLY A 173 15.73 -5.71 -2.47
N ILE A 174 16.28 -5.26 -1.34
CA ILE A 174 17.65 -4.74 -1.24
C ILE A 174 18.65 -5.88 -1.49
N GLN A 175 19.67 -5.60 -2.29
CA GLN A 175 20.79 -6.51 -2.53
C GLN A 175 22.09 -5.97 -1.91
N MET A 176 23.10 -6.83 -1.78
CA MET A 176 24.39 -6.50 -1.17
C MET A 176 25.08 -5.32 -1.86
N GLN A 177 25.01 -5.24 -3.19
CA GLN A 177 25.58 -4.14 -3.98
C GLN A 177 24.86 -2.80 -3.79
N ASP A 178 23.65 -2.81 -3.21
CA ASP A 178 22.90 -1.59 -2.92
C ASP A 178 23.35 -0.92 -1.61
N VAL A 179 24.16 -1.63 -0.81
CA VAL A 179 24.72 -1.13 0.44
C VAL A 179 26.00 -0.35 0.16
N GLN A 180 25.92 0.97 0.33
CA GLN A 180 27.05 1.88 0.16
C GLN A 180 27.44 2.55 1.48
N LYS A 181 28.67 3.07 1.56
CA LYS A 181 29.24 3.65 2.78
C LYS A 181 28.37 4.74 3.44
N SER A 182 27.69 5.55 2.63
CA SER A 182 26.85 6.67 3.09
C SER A 182 25.35 6.47 2.85
N LYS A 183 24.94 5.46 2.09
CA LYS A 183 23.57 5.36 1.58
C LYS A 183 23.14 3.93 1.23
N LEU A 184 21.83 3.71 1.19
CA LEU A 184 21.21 2.51 0.63
C LEU A 184 20.44 2.87 -0.64
N ILE A 185 20.73 2.16 -1.73
CA ILE A 185 20.06 2.36 -3.01
C ILE A 185 18.84 1.45 -3.09
N ILE A 186 17.67 2.04 -3.32
CA ILE A 186 16.41 1.32 -3.47
C ILE A 186 16.04 1.29 -4.94
N ARG A 187 16.37 0.18 -5.61
CA ARG A 187 16.15 0.02 -7.06
C ARG A 187 14.74 -0.45 -7.39
N LYS A 188 14.23 -1.43 -6.64
CA LYS A 188 12.91 -2.03 -6.86
C LYS A 188 11.82 -1.21 -6.15
N THR A 189 11.49 -0.03 -6.68
CA THR A 189 10.37 0.76 -6.17
C THR A 189 9.06 0.43 -6.89
N LYS A 190 7.92 0.71 -6.22
CA LYS A 190 6.58 0.61 -6.82
C LYS A 190 6.39 1.53 -8.03
N ASN A 191 7.22 2.56 -8.16
CA ASN A 191 7.14 3.53 -9.25
C ASN A 191 8.25 3.36 -10.30
N GLN A 192 9.12 2.35 -10.15
CA GLN A 192 10.27 2.09 -11.03
C GLN A 192 11.35 3.17 -11.04
N GLU A 193 11.21 4.21 -10.21
CA GLU A 193 12.25 5.20 -9.98
C GLU A 193 13.18 4.73 -8.87
N GLU A 194 14.48 4.71 -9.14
CA GLU A 194 15.48 4.47 -8.09
C GLU A 194 15.43 5.61 -7.06
N ARG A 195 15.50 5.27 -5.78
CA ARG A 195 15.62 6.28 -4.72
C ARG A 195 16.65 5.86 -3.70
N THR A 196 17.22 6.85 -3.02
CA THR A 196 18.22 6.62 -1.99
C THR A 196 17.62 6.88 -0.61
N VAL A 197 18.01 6.07 0.38
CA VAL A 197 17.80 6.38 1.80
C VAL A 197 19.14 6.50 2.52
N TYR A 198 19.15 7.25 3.62
CA TYR A 198 20.36 7.62 4.36
C TYR A 198 20.28 7.12 5.80
N PRO A 199 20.68 5.87 6.09
CA PRO A 199 20.73 5.37 7.46
C PRO A 199 21.74 6.15 8.30
N SER A 200 21.42 6.37 9.57
CA SER A 200 22.35 6.98 10.53
C SER A 200 23.62 6.13 10.74
N LEU A 201 24.69 6.75 11.26
CA LEU A 201 25.97 6.05 11.50
C LEU A 201 25.79 4.80 12.38
N LYS A 202 25.05 4.93 13.48
CA LYS A 202 24.71 3.82 14.39
C LYS A 202 24.03 2.65 13.66
N ILE A 203 23.12 2.95 12.73
CA ILE A 203 22.42 1.91 11.96
C ILE A 203 23.36 1.24 10.95
N LYS A 204 24.29 1.99 10.36
CA LYS A 204 25.29 1.42 9.45
C LYS A 204 26.25 0.47 10.16
N GLU A 205 26.60 0.75 11.42
CA GLU A 205 27.40 -0.15 12.24
C GLU A 205 26.67 -1.46 12.52
N GLU A 206 25.41 -1.39 12.96
CA GLU A 206 24.58 -2.57 13.20
C GLU A 206 24.29 -3.35 11.89
N LEU A 207 24.11 -2.64 10.77
CA LEU A 207 23.99 -3.25 9.45
C LEU A 207 25.26 -4.00 9.05
N SER A 208 26.43 -3.42 9.32
CA SER A 208 27.72 -4.07 9.04
C SER A 208 27.91 -5.33 9.89
N ARG A 209 27.45 -5.33 11.15
CA ARG A 209 27.44 -6.53 12.00
C ARG A 209 26.51 -7.60 11.42
N TYR A 210 25.30 -7.22 11.02
CA TYR A 210 24.38 -8.16 10.38
C TYR A 210 24.95 -8.74 9.08
N ILE A 211 25.57 -7.91 8.22
CA ILE A 211 26.20 -8.38 6.97
C ILE A 211 27.28 -9.42 7.24
N LYS A 212 28.10 -9.23 8.29
CA LYS A 212 29.09 -10.23 8.72
C LYS A 212 28.43 -11.53 9.17
N LEU A 213 27.34 -11.45 9.94
CA LEU A 213 26.58 -12.62 10.40
C LEU A 213 25.87 -13.36 9.25
N ARG A 214 25.35 -12.62 8.27
CA ARG A 214 24.74 -13.15 7.05
C ARG A 214 25.74 -13.96 6.23
N GLY A 215 27.00 -13.53 6.20
CA GLY A 215 28.05 -14.19 5.43
C GLY A 215 27.81 -14.13 3.91
N SER A 216 28.54 -14.98 3.19
CA SER A 216 28.46 -15.13 1.74
C SER A 216 27.45 -16.20 1.36
N LEU A 217 26.56 -15.89 0.41
CA LEU A 217 25.50 -16.78 -0.06
C LEU A 217 25.47 -16.79 -1.59
N SER A 218 24.79 -17.77 -2.20
CA SER A 218 24.66 -17.91 -3.65
C SER A 218 23.89 -16.76 -4.32
N HIS A 219 23.12 -16.00 -3.56
CA HIS A 219 22.38 -14.84 -4.04
C HIS A 219 22.78 -13.55 -3.30
N SER A 220 22.44 -12.41 -3.89
CA SER A 220 22.80 -11.09 -3.42
C SER A 220 21.78 -10.44 -2.47
N TYR A 221 20.63 -11.05 -2.16
CA TYR A 221 19.63 -10.40 -1.28
C TYR A 221 20.18 -10.10 0.12
N LEU A 222 19.97 -8.88 0.61
CA LEU A 222 20.52 -8.43 1.89
C LEU A 222 19.88 -9.15 3.08
N PHE A 223 18.55 -9.23 3.13
CA PHE A 223 17.84 -9.88 4.25
C PHE A 223 17.41 -11.30 3.89
N VAL A 224 17.76 -12.25 4.76
CA VAL A 224 17.56 -13.69 4.52
C VAL A 224 16.86 -14.40 5.69
N SER A 225 16.23 -15.55 5.40
CA SER A 225 15.69 -16.47 6.39
C SER A 225 16.80 -17.20 7.16
N ILE A 226 16.42 -18.03 8.13
CA ILE A 226 17.38 -18.91 8.82
C ILE A 226 17.95 -19.99 7.87
N ASP A 227 17.17 -20.34 6.84
CA ASP A 227 17.54 -21.28 5.78
C ASP A 227 18.33 -20.59 4.64
N ASN A 228 18.83 -19.37 4.88
CA ASN A 228 19.56 -18.55 3.90
C ASN A 228 18.78 -18.15 2.64
N GLU A 229 17.45 -18.30 2.63
CA GLU A 229 16.61 -17.89 1.51
C GLU A 229 16.22 -16.41 1.56
N PRO A 230 15.94 -15.74 0.43
CA PRO A 230 15.50 -14.34 0.42
C PRO A 230 14.24 -14.13 1.28
N LEU A 231 14.30 -13.14 2.18
CA LEU A 231 13.23 -12.92 3.15
C LEU A 231 11.97 -12.37 2.48
N LYS A 232 10.83 -13.03 2.73
CA LYS A 232 9.53 -12.63 2.16
C LYS A 232 8.85 -11.58 3.04
N PRO A 233 8.06 -10.65 2.45
CA PRO A 233 7.30 -9.63 3.20
C PRO A 233 6.45 -10.20 4.34
N ARG A 234 5.75 -11.32 4.10
CA ARG A 234 4.91 -11.99 5.10
C ARG A 234 5.72 -12.48 6.30
N SER A 235 6.96 -12.92 6.10
CA SER A 235 7.84 -13.37 7.18
C SER A 235 8.11 -12.22 8.15
N ILE A 236 8.48 -11.03 7.65
CA ILE A 236 8.72 -9.84 8.48
C ILE A 236 7.45 -9.42 9.24
N GLN A 237 6.30 -9.44 8.56
CA GLN A 237 5.01 -9.14 9.21
C GLN A 237 4.71 -10.11 10.36
N GLY A 238 4.92 -11.42 10.15
CA GLY A 238 4.76 -12.42 11.19
C GLY A 238 5.74 -12.23 12.36
N ARG A 239 6.98 -11.83 12.08
CA ARG A 239 7.96 -11.50 13.13
C ARG A 239 7.51 -10.32 13.98
N PHE A 240 7.03 -9.24 13.36
CA PHE A 240 6.51 -8.09 14.10
C PHE A 240 5.25 -8.40 14.90
N GLU A 241 4.34 -9.24 14.39
CA GLU A 241 3.19 -9.69 15.19
C GLU A 241 3.64 -10.53 16.39
N LYS A 242 4.64 -11.40 16.20
CA LYS A 242 5.25 -12.17 17.29
C LYS A 242 5.82 -11.25 18.38
N TYR A 243 6.65 -10.27 18.02
CA TYR A 243 7.23 -9.33 18.98
C TYR A 243 6.18 -8.49 19.70
N LYS A 244 5.13 -8.06 19.00
CA LYS A 244 4.01 -7.35 19.60
C LYS A 244 3.35 -8.16 20.70
N ASN A 245 3.11 -9.45 20.45
CA ASN A 245 2.48 -10.35 21.42
C ASN A 245 3.41 -10.66 22.60
N GLU A 246 4.69 -10.92 22.35
CA GLU A 246 5.68 -11.19 23.41
C GLU A 246 5.89 -10.00 24.34
N LEU A 247 5.77 -8.77 23.82
CA LEU A 247 5.95 -7.53 24.57
C LEU A 247 4.62 -6.92 25.07
N ASN A 248 3.48 -7.56 24.82
CA ASN A 248 2.14 -7.06 25.16
C ASN A 248 1.87 -5.64 24.66
N ILE A 249 2.34 -5.31 23.45
CA ILE A 249 2.17 -3.96 22.87
C ILE A 249 0.74 -3.86 22.33
N VAL A 250 -0.02 -2.92 22.90
CA VAL A 250 -1.42 -2.67 22.52
C VAL A 250 -1.51 -2.12 21.09
N LYS A 251 -0.61 -1.17 20.74
CA LYS A 251 -0.56 -0.56 19.41
C LYS A 251 -0.15 -1.57 18.34
N GLN A 252 -0.51 -1.28 17.09
CA GLN A 252 -0.10 -2.13 15.97
C GLN A 252 1.40 -2.03 15.72
N LEU A 253 2.11 -3.16 15.70
CA LEU A 253 3.50 -3.24 15.23
C LEU A 253 3.51 -3.80 13.81
N SER A 254 3.61 -2.93 12.82
CA SER A 254 3.69 -3.35 11.41
C SER A 254 4.59 -2.43 10.60
N PRO A 255 5.10 -2.87 9.44
CA PRO A 255 5.94 -2.03 8.59
C PRO A 255 5.28 -0.71 8.17
N HIS A 256 3.95 -0.71 8.04
CA HIS A 256 3.22 0.51 7.71
C HIS A 256 3.21 1.49 8.89
N ILE A 257 3.02 0.99 10.11
CA ILE A 257 3.08 1.82 11.32
C ILE A 257 4.49 2.37 11.54
N LEU A 258 5.55 1.55 11.39
CA LEU A 258 6.93 2.04 11.50
C LEU A 258 7.22 3.19 10.52
N ARG A 259 6.73 3.08 9.29
CA ARG A 259 6.85 4.16 8.30
C ARG A 259 6.08 5.42 8.69
N HIS A 260 4.87 5.29 9.25
CA HIS A 260 4.11 6.43 9.78
C HIS A 260 4.79 7.06 10.98
N THR A 261 5.34 6.25 11.89
CA THR A 261 6.12 6.71 13.03
C THR A 261 7.33 7.50 12.55
N TYR A 262 8.11 6.98 11.59
CA TYR A 262 9.21 7.73 10.98
C TYR A 262 8.74 9.08 10.40
N ALA A 263 7.65 9.08 9.64
CA ALA A 263 7.12 10.30 9.03
C ALA A 263 6.70 11.33 10.08
N LYS A 264 5.93 10.92 11.10
CA LYS A 264 5.50 11.78 12.21
C LYS A 264 6.69 12.33 12.99
N ARG A 265 7.64 11.47 13.37
CA ARG A 265 8.86 11.87 14.10
C ARG A 265 9.72 12.85 13.30
N SER A 266 9.88 12.62 12.00
CA SER A 266 10.65 13.51 11.13
C SER A 266 10.01 14.90 11.04
N ILE A 267 8.69 14.94 10.89
CA ILE A 267 7.91 16.19 10.90
C ILE A 267 8.06 16.93 12.23
N LEU A 268 7.88 16.24 13.36
CA LEU A 268 8.01 16.84 14.69
C LEU A 268 9.45 17.30 14.98
N ALA A 269 10.45 16.67 14.38
CA ALA A 269 11.84 17.12 14.42
C ALA A 269 12.13 18.32 13.49
N GLY A 270 11.12 18.88 12.83
CA GLY A 270 11.24 20.05 11.95
C GLY A 270 11.65 19.75 10.51
N MET A 271 11.55 18.49 10.05
CA MET A 271 11.82 18.17 8.65
C MET A 271 10.74 18.75 7.74
N ASN A 272 11.17 19.45 6.69
CA ASN A 272 10.27 19.96 5.66
C ASN A 272 9.46 18.84 4.99
N ALA A 273 8.15 19.04 4.85
CA ALA A 273 7.22 18.02 4.33
C ALA A 273 7.53 17.57 2.88
N PHE A 274 8.08 18.43 2.03
CA PHE A 274 8.51 18.06 0.68
C PHE A 274 9.76 17.19 0.70
N THR A 275 10.73 17.52 1.56
CA THR A 275 11.92 16.68 1.78
C THR A 275 11.51 15.30 2.28
N LEU A 276 10.61 15.24 3.26
CA LEU A 276 10.07 13.97 3.75
C LEU A 276 9.32 13.20 2.66
N ALA A 277 8.51 13.86 1.84
CA ALA A 277 7.79 13.21 0.74
C ALA A 277 8.73 12.58 -0.29
N ALA A 278 9.83 13.27 -0.62
CA ALA A 278 10.90 12.76 -1.49
C ALA A 278 11.61 11.55 -0.83
N LEU A 279 11.99 11.68 0.45
CA LEU A 279 12.62 10.59 1.23
C LEU A 279 11.69 9.40 1.46
N LEU A 280 10.38 9.57 1.37
CA LEU A 280 9.40 8.50 1.40
C LEU A 280 9.09 7.96 0.00
N GLY A 281 9.44 8.67 -1.07
CA GLY A 281 9.09 8.33 -2.45
C GLY A 281 7.58 8.37 -2.68
N HIS A 282 6.92 9.47 -2.27
CA HIS A 282 5.51 9.72 -2.57
C HIS A 282 5.37 10.39 -3.94
N SER A 283 4.72 9.70 -4.89
CA SER A 283 4.39 10.27 -6.20
C SER A 283 3.15 11.18 -6.17
N ASP A 284 2.36 11.13 -5.10
CA ASP A 284 1.17 11.96 -4.94
C ASP A 284 1.29 12.84 -3.69
N LEU A 285 1.27 14.16 -3.90
CA LEU A 285 1.31 15.19 -2.86
C LEU A 285 0.08 15.19 -1.95
N SER A 286 -1.01 14.51 -2.32
CA SER A 286 -2.15 14.27 -1.43
C SER A 286 -1.74 13.49 -0.17
N VAL A 287 -0.69 12.66 -0.27
CA VAL A 287 -0.08 11.99 0.88
C VAL A 287 0.70 12.98 1.73
N THR A 288 1.35 13.96 1.11
CA THR A 288 2.07 15.06 1.79
C THR A 288 1.14 15.99 2.55
N LYS A 289 -0.07 16.28 2.04
CA LYS A 289 -1.09 17.07 2.76
C LYS A 289 -1.46 16.50 4.14
N ARG A 290 -1.37 15.17 4.33
CA ARG A 290 -1.58 14.53 5.64
C ARG A 290 -0.50 14.86 6.66
N TYR A 291 0.71 15.21 6.20
CA TYR A 291 1.79 15.63 7.09
C TYR A 291 1.69 17.10 7.45
N VAL A 292 1.19 17.94 6.55
CA VAL A 292 0.92 19.36 6.83
C VAL A 292 -0.11 19.54 7.94
N SER A 293 -1.12 18.67 8.04
CA SER A 293 -2.07 18.74 9.16
C SER A 293 -1.44 18.43 10.53
N ILE A 294 -0.28 17.76 10.58
CA ILE A 294 0.45 17.51 11.82
C ILE A 294 1.16 18.80 12.30
N TRP A 295 1.57 19.67 11.37
CA TRP A 295 2.11 21.01 11.67
C TRP A 295 1.04 21.99 12.14
N GLY A 296 -0.23 21.72 11.84
CA GLY A 296 -1.35 22.63 12.13
C GLY A 296 -1.48 23.02 13.61
N ASN A 297 -0.87 22.26 14.52
CA ASN A 297 -0.88 22.56 15.95
C ASN A 297 0.25 23.53 16.39
N ASP A 298 1.16 23.94 15.50
CA ASP A 298 2.32 24.79 15.81
C ASP A 298 2.61 25.84 14.72
N LEU A 299 1.60 26.18 13.89
CA LEU A 299 1.73 27.16 12.81
C LEU A 299 2.21 28.53 13.29
N GLU A 300 1.83 28.91 14.51
CA GLU A 300 2.27 30.16 15.15
C GLU A 300 3.77 30.12 15.46
N ALA A 301 4.27 29.05 16.10
CA ALA A 301 5.68 28.89 16.42
C ALA A 301 6.57 28.84 15.15
N GLU A 302 6.10 28.16 14.11
CA GLU A 302 6.72 28.10 12.78
C GLU A 302 6.75 29.48 12.11
N SER A 303 5.63 30.21 12.10
CA SER A 303 5.52 31.56 11.53
C SER A 303 6.45 32.55 12.23
N ILE A 304 6.53 32.50 13.56
CA ILE A 304 7.43 33.34 14.37
C ILE A 304 8.90 32.99 14.07
N LYS A 305 9.24 31.70 14.03
CA LYS A 305 10.61 31.21 13.77
C LYS A 305 11.13 31.58 12.38
N PHE A 306 10.26 31.52 11.36
CA PHE A 306 10.62 31.81 9.96
C PHE A 306 10.18 33.20 9.49
N ASN A 307 9.83 34.10 10.41
CA ASN A 307 9.47 35.48 10.09
C ASN A 307 10.62 36.16 9.32
N THR A 308 10.31 36.61 8.11
CA THR A 308 11.29 37.17 7.17
C THR A 308 11.79 38.54 7.59
N ILE A 309 11.01 39.29 8.38
CA ILE A 309 11.38 40.62 8.89
C ILE A 309 12.49 40.52 9.94
N ASN A 310 12.50 39.47 10.76
CA ASN A 310 13.52 39.29 11.82
C ASN A 310 14.95 39.13 11.29
N LYS A 311 15.12 38.87 9.97
CA LYS A 311 16.43 38.77 9.32
C LYS A 311 16.81 40.03 8.55
N LEU A 312 15.91 41.00 8.44
CA LEU A 312 16.16 42.28 7.79
C LEU A 312 16.57 43.29 8.87
N LYS A 313 17.59 44.11 8.57
CA LYS A 313 17.96 45.26 9.41
C LYS A 313 17.06 46.44 9.01
N ILE A 314 15.84 46.47 9.52
CA ILE A 314 14.86 47.57 9.37
C ILE A 314 14.48 48.14 10.71
#